data_AF-A0A3D3VQ04-F1
#
_entry.id   AF-A0A3D3VQ04-F1
#
_cell.length_a   1.000
_cell.length_b   1.000
_cell.length_c   1.000
_cell.angle_alpha   90.00
_cell.angle_beta   90.00
_cell.angle_gamma   90.00
#
_symmetry.space_group_name_H-M   'P 1'
#
loop_
_entity.id
_entity.type
_entity.pdbx_description
1 polymer ?
#
loop_
_entity_poly.entity_id
_entity_poly.type
_entity_poly.pdbx_seq_one_letter_code
_entity_poly.pdbx_strand_id
1 'polypeptide(L)' 'MAKPFVHLHCHSEYSLLDGACRMPELAARVKELGQPALAL' A
#
# COMPACT_ATOMS: atom_id res chain seq x y z
N MET A 1 9.19 18.13 -10.44
CA MET A 1 9.21 17.21 -9.30
C MET A 1 7.82 16.65 -9.09
N ALA A 2 7.67 15.34 -8.89
CA ALA A 2 6.38 14.75 -8.51
C ALA A 2 6.01 15.20 -7.08
N LYS A 3 4.70 15.40 -6.83
CA LYS A 3 4.22 15.77 -5.49
C LYS A 3 4.31 14.56 -4.55
N PRO A 4 4.62 14.74 -3.25
CA PRO A 4 4.52 13.66 -2.27
C PRO A 4 3.11 13.07 -2.26
N PHE A 5 3.01 11.75 -2.18
CA PHE A 5 1.75 11.03 -2.21
C PHE A 5 1.80 9.82 -1.27
N VAL A 6 0.66 9.52 -0.63
CA VAL A 6 0.45 8.38 0.26
C VAL A 6 -0.95 7.82 0.02
N HIS A 7 -1.08 6.50 0.03
CA HIS A 7 -2.39 5.85 -0.01
C HIS A 7 -2.96 5.78 1.41
N LEU A 8 -4.14 6.36 1.60
CA LEU A 8 -4.84 6.38 2.89
C LEU A 8 -6.01 5.38 2.97
N HIS A 9 -6.25 4.65 1.89
CA HIS A 9 -7.27 3.60 1.80
C HIS A 9 -6.74 2.52 0.87
N CYS A 10 -6.45 1.35 1.41
CA CYS A 10 -5.98 0.19 0.67
C CYS A 10 -6.48 -1.08 1.35
N HIS A 11 -6.65 -2.16 0.60
CA HIS A 11 -7.12 -3.43 1.13
C HIS A 11 -5.94 -4.42 1.13
N SER A 12 -5.78 -5.16 2.24
CA SER A 12 -4.75 -6.21 2.36
C SER A 12 -5.37 -7.58 2.14
N GLU A 13 -4.56 -8.64 2.16
CA GLU A 13 -4.99 -10.04 2.17
C GLU A 13 -5.98 -10.39 3.30
N TYR A 14 -6.11 -9.55 4.33
CA TYR A 14 -7.11 -9.70 5.39
C TYR A 14 -8.50 -9.17 5.02
N SER A 15 -8.64 -8.42 3.92
CA SER A 15 -9.93 -8.01 3.36
C SER A 15 -10.55 -9.18 2.59
N LEU A 16 -11.25 -10.08 3.27
CA LEU A 16 -11.64 -11.40 2.74
C LEU A 16 -12.43 -11.39 1.41
N LEU A 17 -13.13 -10.30 1.09
CA LEU A 17 -13.98 -10.22 -0.11
C LEU A 17 -13.24 -9.67 -1.34
N ASP A 18 -12.25 -8.80 -1.15
CA ASP A 18 -11.63 -8.02 -2.23
C ASP A 18 -10.14 -7.71 -2.04
N GLY A 19 -9.53 -8.25 -0.99
CA GLY A 19 -8.13 -8.11 -0.65
C GLY A 19 -7.23 -9.00 -1.50
N ALA A 20 -6.45 -8.41 -2.40
CA ALA A 20 -5.56 -9.15 -3.30
C ALA A 20 -4.06 -9.03 -2.95
N CYS A 21 -3.68 -8.10 -2.07
CA CYS A 21 -2.28 -7.76 -1.82
C CYS A 21 -1.78 -8.33 -0.48
N ARG A 22 -0.70 -9.13 -0.52
CA ARG A 22 -0.07 -9.65 0.70
C ARG A 22 0.74 -8.57 1.44
N MET A 23 0.76 -8.62 2.77
CA MET A 23 1.40 -7.60 3.60
C MET A 23 2.88 -7.33 3.24
N PRO A 24 3.76 -8.34 3.07
CA PRO A 24 5.17 -8.11 2.75
C PRO A 24 5.37 -7.47 1.37
N GLU A 25 4.59 -7.90 0.39
CA GLU A 25 4.64 -7.42 -1.00
C GLU A 25 4.14 -5.98 -1.08
N LEU A 26 3.05 -5.67 -0.38
CA LEU A 26 2.49 -4.33 -0.31
C LEU A 26 3.45 -3.33 0.34
N ALA A 27 4.10 -3.71 1.45
CA ALA A 27 5.10 -2.88 2.11
C ALA A 27 6.34 -2.64 1.22
N ALA A 28 6.83 -3.67 0.52
CA ALA A 28 7.92 -3.54 -0.44
C ALA A 28 7.54 -2.57 -1.58
N ARG A 29 6.32 -2.70 -2.11
CA ARG A 29 5.84 -1.86 -3.21
C ARG A 29 5.73 -0.38 -2.83
N VAL A 30 5.20 -0.07 -1.65
CA VAL A 30 5.13 1.31 -1.12
C VAL A 30 6.53 1.93 -1.03
N LYS A 31 7.51 1.16 -0.56
CA LYS A 31 8.91 1.59 -0.48
C LYS A 31 9.53 1.86 -1.86
N GLU A 32 9.31 0.98 -2.84
CA GLU A 32 9.78 1.17 -4.22
C GLU A 32 9.21 2.44 -4.87
N LEU A 33 7.96 2.76 -4.55
CA LEU A 33 7.27 3.95 -5.04
C LEU A 33 7.70 5.24 -4.32
N GLY A 34 8.59 5.16 -3.32
CA GLY A 34 9.04 6.30 -2.53
C GLY A 34 7.94 6.91 -1.65
N GLN A 35 6.90 6.14 -1.33
CA GLN A 35 5.82 6.59 -0.45
C GLN A 35 6.27 6.43 1.02
N PRO A 36 6.21 7.48 1.86
CA PRO A 36 6.69 7.43 3.23
C PRO A 36 5.74 6.68 4.19
N ALA A 37 4.48 6.47 3.80
CA ALA A 37 3.45 5.83 4.61
C ALA A 37 2.36 5.18 3.75
N LEU A 38 1.60 4.27 4.36
CA LEU A 38 0.42 3.60 3.82
C LEU A 38 -0.60 3.39 4.95
N ALA A 39 -1.89 3.51 4.66
CA ALA A 39 -2.97 3.06 5.54
C ALA A 39 -3.71 1.85 4.93
N LEU A 40 -4.20 0.99 5.82
CA LEU A 40 -4.97 -0.23 5.54
C LEU A 40 -6.33 -0.13 6.24
#